data_AF-A0A2T5Q1C4-F1
#
_entry.id   AF-A0A2T5Q1C4-F1
#
_cell.length_a   1.000
_cell.length_b   1.000
_cell.length_c   1.000
_cell.angle_alpha   90.00
_cell.angle_beta   90.00
_cell.angle_gamma   90.00
#
_symmetry.space_group_name_H-M   'P 1'
#
loop_
_entity.id
_entity.type
_entity.pdbx_description
1 polymer ?
#
loop_
_entity_poly.entity_id
_entity_poly.type
_entity_poly.pdbx_seq_one_letter_code
_entity_poly.pdbx_strand_id
1 'polypeptide(L)'
;MLYIFLVSIGIILSLCNLTNNRIIKWMYTIAVLITMIYLMGTVSPYHSFDTSAYQFMYSLPPISHRFESGYMHLSYFFYVNGSTYETFRICSYALFVILMFIGVLQLTSNTIGFYSLYLIFPFFLDVTQVRQFFMFSLVVFGIGMLCTKSKLLKAIGVLSILISPLFQMSGIIYYLLLILTKVHYKKLIKIMNYLIWILPIVTLIIHYAHLNKVFSRGLSLILSSRSNATESVALYTQGSSFSVVILYILSIMISYFMFRNMILKLENYEVKRKLFLTSVFLIGILSIPLLASSSDFERFIRNSIFALIIVFSVYMFQLKKIGSNVWIKNWGIMVCILILVTSSWKYWDTSVTGRNQFLPYIIKIKNPNDL
;
A
#
# COMPACT_ATOMS: atom_id res chain seq x y z
N MET A 1 12.06 -20.36 0.31
CA MET A 1 11.10 -21.32 -0.30
C MET A 1 9.68 -21.22 0.25
N LEU A 2 9.47 -21.08 1.57
CA LEU A 2 8.14 -20.97 2.19
C LEU A 2 7.25 -19.87 1.58
N TYR A 3 7.80 -18.69 1.31
CA TYR A 3 7.08 -17.58 0.67
C TYR A 3 6.49 -17.96 -0.69
N ILE A 4 7.30 -18.53 -1.59
CA ILE A 4 6.85 -18.96 -2.92
C ILE A 4 5.77 -20.03 -2.79
N PHE A 5 5.96 -20.99 -1.88
CA PHE A 5 4.96 -22.01 -1.61
C PHE A 5 3.61 -21.41 -1.18
N LEU A 6 3.62 -20.43 -0.25
CA LEU A 6 2.40 -19.76 0.22
C LEU A 6 1.71 -18.92 -0.87
N VAL A 7 2.47 -18.26 -1.74
CA VAL A 7 1.90 -17.55 -2.89
C VAL A 7 1.25 -18.54 -3.86
N SER A 8 1.98 -19.58 -4.28
CA SER A 8 1.49 -20.59 -5.22
C SER A 8 0.26 -21.31 -4.69
N ILE A 9 0.31 -21.83 -3.45
CA ILE A 9 -0.83 -22.52 -2.86
C ILE A 9 -2.01 -21.57 -2.65
N GLY A 10 -1.77 -20.31 -2.30
CA GLY A 10 -2.81 -19.30 -2.17
C GLY A 10 -3.54 -19.01 -3.48
N ILE A 11 -2.78 -18.86 -4.56
CA ILE A 11 -3.34 -18.71 -5.92
C ILE A 11 -4.15 -19.96 -6.27
N ILE A 12 -3.59 -21.16 -6.09
CA ILE A 12 -4.30 -22.43 -6.38
C ILE A 12 -5.58 -22.53 -5.55
N LEU A 13 -5.55 -22.28 -4.24
CA LEU A 13 -6.73 -22.32 -3.37
C LEU A 13 -7.78 -21.29 -3.81
N SER A 14 -7.35 -20.07 -4.15
CA SER A 14 -8.21 -19.02 -4.70
C SER A 14 -8.79 -19.44 -6.06
N LEU A 15 -8.00 -20.12 -6.90
CA LEU A 15 -8.37 -20.61 -8.23
C LEU A 15 -9.38 -21.76 -8.17
N CYS A 16 -9.11 -22.79 -7.37
CA CYS A 16 -9.90 -24.01 -7.23
C CYS A 16 -11.12 -23.87 -6.31
N ASN A 17 -11.35 -22.68 -5.73
CA ASN A 17 -12.48 -22.41 -4.83
C ASN A 17 -12.55 -23.36 -3.60
N LEU A 18 -11.39 -23.91 -3.20
CA LEU A 18 -11.23 -24.67 -1.97
C LEU A 18 -11.30 -23.76 -0.71
N THR A 19 -11.59 -22.48 -0.92
CA THR A 19 -11.76 -21.43 0.10
C THR A 19 -13.04 -21.58 0.94
N ASN A 20 -13.94 -22.49 0.57
CA ASN A 20 -15.16 -22.78 1.33
C ASN A 20 -14.88 -23.47 2.67
N ASN A 21 -13.77 -24.21 2.80
CA ASN A 21 -13.41 -24.81 4.07
C ASN A 21 -12.82 -23.74 5.02
N ARG A 22 -13.58 -23.43 6.08
CA ARG A 22 -13.21 -22.42 7.07
C ARG A 22 -11.86 -22.72 7.73
N ILE A 23 -11.57 -23.99 8.04
CA ILE A 23 -10.33 -24.39 8.73
C ILE A 23 -9.12 -24.14 7.81
N ILE A 24 -9.16 -24.63 6.57
CA ILE A 24 -8.09 -24.41 5.58
C ILE A 24 -7.83 -22.91 5.38
N LYS A 25 -8.91 -22.12 5.28
CA LYS A 25 -8.81 -20.66 5.14
C LYS A 25 -8.09 -20.01 6.31
N TRP A 26 -8.43 -20.38 7.55
CA TRP A 26 -7.78 -19.83 8.74
C TRP A 26 -6.32 -20.27 8.84
N MET A 27 -6.03 -21.57 8.62
CA MET A 27 -4.66 -22.09 8.63
C MET A 27 -3.77 -21.38 7.60
N TYR A 28 -4.24 -21.25 6.35
CA TYR A 28 -3.52 -20.52 5.31
C TYR A 28 -3.29 -19.06 5.71
N THR A 29 -4.35 -18.38 6.17
CA THR A 29 -4.25 -16.96 6.52
C THR A 29 -3.26 -16.74 7.67
N ILE A 30 -3.31 -17.56 8.72
CA ILE A 30 -2.37 -17.48 9.84
C ILE A 30 -0.94 -17.73 9.37
N ALA A 31 -0.72 -18.77 8.55
CA ALA A 31 0.61 -19.06 8.00
C ALA A 31 1.15 -17.87 7.18
N VAL A 32 0.30 -17.22 6.38
CA VAL A 32 0.68 -16.00 5.64
C VAL A 32 1.00 -14.84 6.58
N LEU A 33 0.17 -14.58 7.58
CA LEU A 33 0.41 -13.47 8.52
C LEU A 33 1.72 -13.66 9.28
N ILE A 34 2.00 -14.88 9.79
CA ILE A 34 3.27 -15.20 10.46
C ILE A 34 4.44 -14.99 9.50
N THR A 35 4.32 -15.49 8.26
CA THR A 35 5.38 -15.31 7.24
C THR A 35 5.61 -13.84 6.93
N MET A 36 4.55 -13.04 6.80
CA MET A 36 4.65 -11.60 6.58
C MET A 36 5.37 -10.93 7.74
N ILE A 37 4.95 -11.18 8.99
CA ILE A 37 5.56 -10.58 10.18
C ILE A 37 7.04 -10.93 10.27
N TYR A 38 7.39 -12.21 10.05
CA TYR A 38 8.77 -12.66 10.07
C TYR A 38 9.61 -12.00 8.99
N LEU A 39 9.13 -11.99 7.74
CA LEU A 39 9.86 -11.38 6.62
C LEU A 39 9.99 -9.87 6.75
N MET A 40 8.96 -9.18 7.26
CA MET A 40 9.00 -7.74 7.48
C MET A 40 9.90 -7.37 8.67
N GLY A 41 9.83 -8.16 9.75
CA GLY A 41 10.57 -7.91 10.98
C GLY A 41 12.08 -8.16 10.86
N THR A 42 12.47 -9.19 10.10
CA THR A 42 13.87 -9.65 10.04
C THR A 42 14.64 -9.14 8.82
N VAL A 43 14.13 -8.14 8.08
CA VAL A 43 14.90 -7.56 6.96
C VAL A 43 16.16 -6.90 7.50
N SER A 44 17.31 -7.31 6.99
CA SER A 44 18.57 -6.72 7.40
C SER A 44 18.82 -5.37 6.69
N PRO A 45 19.51 -4.41 7.33
CA PRO A 45 19.95 -3.15 6.72
C PRO A 45 20.68 -3.30 5.40
N TYR A 46 21.44 -4.39 5.25
CA TYR A 46 22.16 -4.70 4.01
C TYR A 46 21.26 -4.96 2.83
N HIS A 47 19.97 -5.21 3.07
CA HIS A 47 19.02 -5.52 2.03
C HIS A 47 18.09 -4.35 1.72
N SER A 48 18.11 -3.27 2.50
CA SER A 48 17.16 -2.16 2.36
C SER A 48 17.72 -0.86 2.91
N PHE A 49 17.86 0.14 2.03
CA PHE A 49 18.25 1.50 2.40
C PHE A 49 17.31 2.13 3.43
N ASP A 50 16.00 1.95 3.27
CA ASP A 50 15.03 2.41 4.27
C ASP A 50 15.28 1.75 5.64
N THR A 51 15.54 0.43 5.66
CA THR A 51 15.81 -0.31 6.89
C THR A 51 17.08 0.19 7.58
N SER A 52 18.16 0.44 6.82
CA SER A 52 19.40 0.97 7.39
C SER A 52 19.21 2.36 7.99
N ALA A 53 18.48 3.25 7.29
CA ALA A 53 18.14 4.57 7.80
C ALA A 53 17.31 4.49 9.08
N TYR A 54 16.29 3.62 9.13
CA TYR A 54 15.47 3.44 10.32
C TYR A 54 16.24 2.86 11.50
N GLN A 55 17.15 1.91 11.26
CA GLN A 55 18.00 1.34 12.30
C GLN A 55 18.95 2.38 12.88
N PHE A 56 19.57 3.21 12.04
CA PHE A 56 20.47 4.27 12.48
C PHE A 56 19.75 5.27 13.40
N MET A 57 18.48 5.57 13.11
CA MET A 57 17.68 6.54 13.87
C MET A 57 16.98 5.93 15.10
N TYR A 58 17.05 4.61 15.31
CA TYR A 58 16.29 3.89 16.35
C TYR A 58 16.59 4.39 17.78
N SER A 59 17.84 4.75 18.05
CA SER A 59 18.28 5.25 19.36
C SER A 59 18.00 6.75 19.58
N LEU A 60 17.50 7.46 18.57
CA LEU A 60 17.28 8.90 18.69
C LEU A 60 16.00 9.21 19.48
N PRO A 61 16.05 10.17 20.42
CA PRO A 61 14.87 10.56 21.18
C PRO A 61 13.83 11.27 20.30
N PRO A 62 12.53 11.25 20.67
CA PRO A 62 11.47 11.87 19.89
C PRO A 62 11.64 13.37 19.61
N ILE A 63 12.36 14.08 20.50
CA ILE A 63 12.68 15.51 20.38
C ILE A 63 13.59 15.82 19.19
N SER A 64 14.22 14.81 18.57
CA SER A 64 15.03 14.99 17.36
C SER A 64 14.21 15.32 16.12
N HIS A 65 12.88 15.07 16.14
CA HIS A 65 11.95 15.33 15.03
C HIS A 65 12.40 14.77 13.66
N ARG A 66 13.23 13.72 13.64
CA ARG A 66 13.75 13.12 12.40
C ARG A 66 12.66 12.39 11.60
N PHE A 67 11.77 11.71 12.30
CA PHE A 67 10.56 11.08 11.75
C PHE A 67 9.31 11.56 12.48
N GLU A 68 8.16 11.08 12.03
CA GLU A 68 6.87 11.38 12.61
C GLU A 68 6.77 10.88 14.06
N SER A 69 6.05 11.65 14.88
CA SER A 69 6.06 11.50 16.33
C SER A 69 5.62 10.12 16.79
N GLY A 70 4.59 9.53 16.19
CA GLY A 70 4.10 8.19 16.53
C GLY A 70 5.15 7.11 16.28
N TYR A 71 5.88 7.18 15.17
CA TYR A 71 7.00 6.27 14.92
C TYR A 71 8.12 6.46 15.94
N MET A 72 8.55 7.72 16.16
CA MET A 72 9.66 8.03 17.06
C MET A 72 9.39 7.64 18.51
N HIS A 73 8.19 7.91 19.03
CA HIS A 73 7.82 7.53 20.40
C HIS A 73 7.77 6.01 20.56
N LEU A 74 7.19 5.31 19.57
CA LEU A 74 7.11 3.86 19.62
C LEU A 74 8.50 3.21 19.53
N SER A 75 9.36 3.67 18.61
CA SER A 75 10.71 3.13 18.47
C SER A 75 11.57 3.43 19.70
N TYR A 76 11.51 4.67 20.21
CA TYR A 76 12.28 5.07 21.37
C TYR A 76 11.85 4.33 22.64
N PHE A 77 10.54 4.04 22.80
CA PHE A 77 10.04 3.22 23.90
C PHE A 77 10.72 1.84 23.93
N PHE A 78 10.84 1.15 22.79
CA PHE A 78 11.55 -0.13 22.75
C PHE A 78 13.05 0.03 23.03
N TYR A 79 13.67 1.10 22.52
CA TYR A 79 15.08 1.38 22.74
C TYR A 79 15.41 1.58 24.23
N VAL A 80 14.65 2.41 24.95
CA VAL A 80 14.90 2.67 26.39
C VAL A 80 14.61 1.45 27.27
N ASN A 81 13.81 0.50 26.79
CA ASN A 81 13.58 -0.79 27.44
C ASN A 81 14.60 -1.87 27.01
N GLY A 82 15.71 -1.48 26.37
CA GLY A 82 16.80 -2.38 26.00
C GLY A 82 16.49 -3.35 24.85
N SER A 83 15.40 -3.15 24.12
CA SER A 83 15.05 -4.01 22.97
C SER A 83 15.89 -3.65 21.75
N THR A 84 16.29 -4.66 20.97
CA THR A 84 16.96 -4.44 19.69
C THR A 84 16.00 -3.88 18.65
N TYR A 85 16.55 -3.26 17.59
CA TYR A 85 15.75 -2.73 16.49
C TYR A 85 14.94 -3.84 15.78
N GLU A 86 15.51 -5.05 15.65
CA GLU A 86 14.81 -6.20 15.09
C GLU A 86 13.60 -6.61 15.93
N THR A 87 13.76 -6.67 17.26
CA THR A 87 12.65 -6.96 18.18
C THR A 87 11.54 -5.91 18.05
N PHE A 88 11.90 -4.62 18.03
CA PHE A 88 10.95 -3.54 17.78
C PHE A 88 10.18 -3.77 16.47
N ARG A 89 10.86 -4.09 15.37
CA ARG A 89 10.21 -4.32 14.07
C ARG A 89 9.27 -5.52 14.10
N ILE A 90 9.69 -6.66 14.64
CA ILE A 90 8.84 -7.85 14.71
C ILE A 90 7.55 -7.55 15.50
N CYS A 91 7.67 -6.93 16.67
CA CYS A 91 6.53 -6.60 17.52
C CYS A 91 5.59 -5.57 16.86
N SER A 92 6.15 -4.52 16.27
CA SER A 92 5.36 -3.47 15.61
C SER A 92 4.71 -3.98 14.32
N TYR A 93 5.41 -4.71 13.46
CA TYR A 93 4.79 -5.36 12.29
C TYR A 93 3.71 -6.35 12.69
N ALA A 94 3.88 -7.13 13.77
CA ALA A 94 2.81 -8.00 14.27
C ALA A 94 1.54 -7.21 14.58
N LEU A 95 1.66 -6.10 15.31
CA LEU A 95 0.54 -5.23 15.62
C LEU A 95 -0.14 -4.68 14.35
N PHE A 96 0.61 -4.06 13.45
CA PHE A 96 0.04 -3.41 12.27
C PHE A 96 -0.49 -4.40 11.23
N VAL A 97 0.14 -5.57 11.07
CA VAL A 97 -0.39 -6.68 10.24
C VAL A 97 -1.72 -7.18 10.79
N ILE A 98 -1.86 -7.32 12.13
CA ILE A 98 -3.13 -7.71 12.75
C ILE A 98 -4.21 -6.64 12.51
N LEU A 99 -3.88 -5.35 12.67
CA LEU A 99 -4.82 -4.27 12.39
C LEU A 99 -5.29 -4.27 10.93
N MET A 100 -4.35 -4.40 9.99
CA MET A 100 -4.66 -4.53 8.57
C MET A 100 -5.55 -5.75 8.32
N PHE A 101 -5.25 -6.90 8.93
CA PHE A 101 -6.04 -8.12 8.80
C PHE A 101 -7.48 -7.95 9.26
N ILE A 102 -7.69 -7.33 10.44
CA ILE A 102 -9.03 -7.02 10.94
C ILE A 102 -9.78 -6.11 9.97
N GLY A 103 -9.10 -5.09 9.42
CA GLY A 103 -9.68 -4.21 8.40
C GLY A 103 -10.10 -4.96 7.13
N VAL A 104 -9.22 -5.81 6.59
CA VAL A 104 -9.45 -6.64 5.40
C VAL A 104 -10.63 -7.60 5.61
N LEU A 105 -10.77 -8.22 6.79
CA LEU A 105 -11.90 -9.10 7.12
C LEU A 105 -13.26 -8.40 7.01
N GLN A 106 -13.31 -7.09 7.28
CA GLN A 106 -14.55 -6.32 7.09
C GLN A 106 -14.81 -5.96 5.63
N LEU A 107 -13.78 -5.94 4.78
CA LEU A 107 -13.90 -5.53 3.39
C LEU A 107 -14.11 -6.71 2.43
N THR A 108 -13.49 -7.86 2.67
CA THR A 108 -13.61 -9.03 1.78
C THR A 108 -13.80 -10.33 2.56
N SER A 109 -14.69 -11.18 2.05
CA SER A 109 -14.81 -12.56 2.52
C SER A 109 -13.73 -13.47 1.94
N ASN A 110 -13.09 -13.09 0.83
CA ASN A 110 -12.05 -13.86 0.17
C ASN A 110 -10.66 -13.38 0.61
N THR A 111 -10.27 -13.71 1.85
CA THR A 111 -8.97 -13.32 2.41
C THR A 111 -7.81 -14.03 1.73
N ILE A 112 -7.97 -15.29 1.32
CA ILE A 112 -6.92 -16.05 0.59
C ILE A 112 -6.57 -15.32 -0.70
N GLY A 113 -7.58 -14.99 -1.52
CA GLY A 113 -7.35 -14.28 -2.79
C GLY A 113 -6.67 -12.93 -2.58
N PHE A 114 -7.10 -12.18 -1.56
CA PHE A 114 -6.49 -10.91 -1.20
C PHE A 114 -5.02 -11.08 -0.81
N TYR A 115 -4.72 -11.94 0.16
CA TYR A 115 -3.35 -12.09 0.67
C TYR A 115 -2.40 -12.70 -0.37
N SER A 116 -2.87 -13.61 -1.20
CA SER A 116 -2.06 -14.18 -2.29
C SER A 116 -1.61 -13.10 -3.27
N LEU A 117 -2.52 -12.20 -3.64
CA LEU A 117 -2.20 -11.07 -4.51
C LEU A 117 -1.37 -10.02 -3.80
N TYR A 118 -1.70 -9.69 -2.55
CA TYR A 118 -0.95 -8.75 -1.72
C TYR A 118 0.52 -9.15 -1.57
N LEU A 119 0.80 -10.44 -1.37
CA LEU A 119 2.16 -10.97 -1.33
C LEU A 119 2.91 -10.67 -2.64
N ILE A 120 2.29 -10.88 -3.81
CA ILE A 120 2.91 -10.52 -5.10
C ILE A 120 3.14 -9.00 -5.19
N PHE A 121 2.14 -8.22 -4.82
CA PHE A 121 2.21 -6.76 -4.74
C PHE A 121 1.02 -6.24 -3.92
N PRO A 122 1.19 -5.29 -2.98
CA PRO A 122 2.38 -4.46 -2.75
C PRO A 122 3.35 -4.94 -1.65
N PHE A 123 3.22 -6.16 -1.11
CA PHE A 123 3.94 -6.60 0.09
C PHE A 123 5.44 -6.28 0.10
N PHE A 124 6.13 -6.51 -1.01
CA PHE A 124 7.57 -6.23 -1.12
C PHE A 124 7.93 -4.77 -0.76
N LEU A 125 7.02 -3.82 -0.98
CA LEU A 125 7.24 -2.38 -0.78
C LEU A 125 7.03 -2.02 0.68
N ASP A 126 6.04 -2.67 1.27
CA ASP A 126 5.64 -2.44 2.65
C ASP A 126 6.61 -3.11 3.64
N VAL A 127 7.33 -4.14 3.19
CA VAL A 127 8.43 -4.79 3.92
C VAL A 127 9.55 -3.82 4.28
N THR A 128 9.84 -2.83 3.43
CA THR A 128 10.95 -1.88 3.63
C THR A 128 10.48 -0.56 4.20
N GLN A 129 9.31 -0.10 3.80
CA GLN A 129 8.77 1.20 4.19
C GLN A 129 7.89 1.11 5.44
N VAL A 130 8.50 0.78 6.57
CA VAL A 130 7.81 0.52 7.85
C VAL A 130 6.78 1.59 8.23
N ARG A 131 7.15 2.87 8.13
CA ARG A 131 6.28 4.01 8.44
C ARG A 131 5.05 4.09 7.55
N GLN A 132 5.23 3.89 6.25
CA GLN A 132 4.13 3.88 5.27
C GLN A 132 3.19 2.70 5.50
N PHE A 133 3.74 1.52 5.81
CA PHE A 133 2.94 0.34 6.13
C PHE A 133 2.12 0.55 7.41
N PHE A 134 2.69 1.13 8.47
CA PHE A 134 1.99 1.41 9.73
C PHE A 134 0.83 2.38 9.52
N MET A 135 1.12 3.50 8.85
CA MET A 135 0.10 4.49 8.49
C MET A 135 -1.04 3.84 7.68
N PHE A 136 -0.71 3.12 6.61
CA PHE A 136 -1.74 2.57 5.74
C PHE A 136 -2.52 1.41 6.38
N SER A 137 -1.88 0.62 7.26
CA SER A 137 -2.56 -0.41 8.04
C SER A 137 -3.64 0.19 8.95
N LEU A 138 -3.38 1.35 9.57
CA LEU A 138 -4.39 2.10 10.34
C LEU A 138 -5.52 2.63 9.46
N VAL A 139 -5.20 3.09 8.24
CA VAL A 139 -6.22 3.53 7.28
C VAL A 139 -7.12 2.36 6.86
N VAL A 140 -6.54 1.20 6.53
CA VAL A 140 -7.29 -0.01 6.15
C VAL A 140 -8.14 -0.51 7.32
N PHE A 141 -7.58 -0.58 8.53
CA PHE A 141 -8.32 -0.90 9.75
C PHE A 141 -9.48 0.08 9.95
N GLY A 142 -9.21 1.38 9.83
CA GLY A 142 -10.20 2.43 10.01
C GLY A 142 -11.36 2.32 9.03
N ILE A 143 -11.07 2.14 7.75
CA ILE A 143 -12.08 1.91 6.70
C ILE A 143 -12.92 0.66 7.01
N GLY A 144 -12.28 -0.44 7.40
CA GLY A 144 -12.97 -1.67 7.77
C GLY A 144 -13.95 -1.45 8.93
N MET A 145 -13.51 -0.75 9.98
CA MET A 145 -14.36 -0.42 11.13
C MET A 145 -15.51 0.52 10.78
N LEU A 146 -15.29 1.48 9.87
CA LEU A 146 -16.32 2.39 9.39
C LEU A 146 -17.45 1.69 8.61
N CYS A 147 -17.17 0.52 8.05
CA CYS A 147 -18.15 -0.32 7.35
C CYS A 147 -19.01 -1.16 8.30
N THR A 148 -18.71 -1.20 9.60
CA THR A 148 -19.50 -1.96 10.57
C THR A 148 -20.79 -1.24 10.95
N LYS A 149 -21.72 -1.92 11.64
CA LYS A 149 -22.94 -1.29 12.16
C LYS A 149 -22.69 -0.51 13.46
N SER A 150 -21.77 -1.00 14.30
CA SER A 150 -21.49 -0.45 15.64
C SER A 150 -20.97 0.99 15.60
N LYS A 151 -21.56 1.87 16.43
CA LYS A 151 -21.11 3.26 16.58
C LYS A 151 -19.72 3.35 17.21
N LEU A 152 -19.44 2.50 18.20
CA LEU A 152 -18.13 2.45 18.85
C LEU A 152 -17.04 2.07 17.85
N LEU A 153 -17.26 1.02 17.05
CA LEU A 153 -16.29 0.61 16.04
C LEU A 153 -16.09 1.71 14.99
N LYS A 154 -17.15 2.41 14.57
CA LYS A 154 -16.98 3.58 13.67
C LYS A 154 -16.13 4.68 14.30
N ALA A 155 -16.33 5.00 15.57
CA ALA A 155 -15.52 5.99 16.28
C ALA A 155 -14.05 5.56 16.35
N ILE A 156 -13.79 4.29 16.66
CA ILE A 156 -12.44 3.69 16.59
C ILE A 156 -11.87 3.81 15.17
N GLY A 157 -12.70 3.59 14.14
CA GLY A 157 -12.29 3.71 12.75
C GLY A 157 -11.91 5.14 12.33
N VAL A 158 -12.68 6.14 12.77
CA VAL A 158 -12.34 7.56 12.59
C VAL A 158 -11.04 7.88 13.30
N LEU A 159 -10.92 7.50 14.58
CA LEU A 159 -9.71 7.75 15.37
C LEU A 159 -8.48 7.12 14.71
N SER A 160 -8.59 5.88 14.22
CA SER A 160 -7.51 5.18 13.50
C SER A 160 -7.01 5.97 12.28
N ILE A 161 -7.92 6.53 11.48
CA ILE A 161 -7.55 7.37 10.33
C ILE A 161 -6.87 8.66 10.81
N LEU A 162 -7.40 9.29 11.87
CA LEU A 162 -6.86 10.54 12.42
C LEU A 162 -5.47 10.38 13.05
N ILE A 163 -5.14 9.22 13.62
CA ILE A 163 -3.81 8.97 14.18
C ILE A 163 -2.81 8.48 13.12
N SER A 164 -3.26 8.07 11.94
CA SER A 164 -2.38 7.54 10.90
C SER A 164 -1.22 8.48 10.48
N PRO A 165 -1.39 9.82 10.44
CA PRO A 165 -0.29 10.73 10.14
C PRO A 165 0.84 10.75 11.16
N LEU A 166 0.60 10.28 12.38
CA LEU A 166 1.63 10.16 13.41
C LEU A 166 2.73 9.15 13.01
N PHE A 167 2.47 8.25 12.06
CA PHE A 167 3.46 7.30 11.56
C PHE A 167 4.09 7.74 10.24
N GLN A 168 3.34 8.45 9.40
CA GLN A 168 3.82 8.99 8.13
C GLN A 168 2.94 10.18 7.73
N MET A 169 3.53 11.37 7.52
CA MET A 169 2.76 12.60 7.25
C MET A 169 1.85 12.52 6.01
N SER A 170 2.21 11.70 5.03
CA SER A 170 1.37 11.44 3.84
C SER A 170 0.00 10.88 4.20
N GLY A 171 -0.17 10.33 5.41
CA GLY A 171 -1.45 9.86 5.94
C GLY A 171 -2.53 10.93 6.01
N ILE A 172 -2.17 12.22 6.06
CA ILE A 172 -3.14 13.33 6.11
C ILE A 172 -4.09 13.30 4.91
N ILE A 173 -3.63 12.84 3.74
CA ILE A 173 -4.47 12.74 2.55
C ILE A 173 -5.71 11.86 2.78
N TYR A 174 -5.62 10.88 3.69
CA TYR A 174 -6.71 9.97 4.00
C TYR A 174 -7.79 10.58 4.89
N TYR A 175 -7.61 11.81 5.39
CA TYR A 175 -8.71 12.58 5.99
C TYR A 175 -9.79 12.89 4.95
N LEU A 176 -9.42 12.94 3.67
CA LEU A 176 -10.37 13.05 2.57
C LEU A 176 -11.41 11.91 2.60
N LEU A 177 -11.07 10.72 3.09
CA LEU A 177 -12.03 9.61 3.24
C LEU A 177 -13.21 9.99 4.13
N LEU A 178 -12.96 10.76 5.20
CA LEU A 178 -14.00 11.20 6.14
C LEU A 178 -14.93 12.23 5.49
N ILE A 179 -14.37 13.11 4.67
CA ILE A 179 -15.12 14.12 3.92
C ILE A 179 -15.97 13.46 2.82
N LEU A 180 -15.40 12.47 2.11
CA LEU A 180 -16.05 11.78 1.00
C LEU A 180 -17.16 10.82 1.43
N THR A 181 -17.35 10.57 2.74
CA THR A 181 -18.45 9.74 3.26
C THR A 181 -19.84 10.19 2.81
N LYS A 182 -20.00 11.48 2.47
CA LYS A 182 -21.26 12.07 2.01
C LYS A 182 -21.50 11.93 0.50
N VAL A 183 -20.51 11.48 -0.26
CA VAL A 183 -20.59 11.40 -1.73
C VAL A 183 -20.93 9.98 -2.14
N HIS A 184 -21.93 9.79 -3.00
CA HIS A 184 -22.25 8.47 -3.50
C HIS A 184 -21.13 7.92 -4.41
N TYR A 185 -20.78 6.63 -4.28
CA TYR A 185 -19.64 6.03 -5.01
C TYR A 185 -19.75 6.18 -6.54
N LYS A 186 -20.96 6.11 -7.11
CA LYS A 186 -21.17 6.34 -8.56
C LYS A 186 -20.78 7.76 -9.00
N LYS A 187 -20.98 8.77 -8.14
CA LYS A 187 -20.55 10.14 -8.40
C LYS A 187 -19.03 10.25 -8.37
N LEU A 188 -18.37 9.57 -7.43
CA LEU A 188 -16.90 9.48 -7.41
C LEU A 188 -16.36 8.82 -8.68
N ILE A 189 -16.94 7.69 -9.12
CA ILE A 189 -16.55 7.06 -10.39
C ILE A 189 -16.72 8.02 -11.58
N LYS A 190 -17.81 8.80 -11.61
CA LYS A 190 -18.00 9.82 -12.65
C LYS A 190 -16.88 10.86 -12.64
N ILE A 191 -16.48 11.35 -11.46
CA ILE A 191 -15.35 12.28 -11.31
C ILE A 191 -14.04 11.63 -11.78
N MET A 192 -13.79 10.39 -11.36
CA MET A 192 -12.58 9.64 -11.74
C MET A 192 -12.48 9.42 -13.26
N ASN A 193 -13.61 9.23 -13.97
CA ASN A 193 -13.60 9.11 -15.43
C ASN A 193 -13.03 10.35 -16.13
N TYR A 194 -13.19 11.54 -15.57
CA TYR A 194 -12.59 12.76 -16.10
C TYR A 194 -11.13 12.89 -15.66
N LEU A 195 -10.87 12.70 -14.36
CA LEU A 195 -9.54 12.90 -13.79
C LEU A 195 -8.49 11.93 -14.33
N ILE A 196 -8.87 10.69 -14.66
CA ILE A 196 -7.93 9.68 -15.17
C ILE A 196 -7.32 10.06 -16.53
N TRP A 197 -7.95 10.98 -17.28
CA TRP A 197 -7.40 11.51 -18.53
C TRP A 197 -6.69 12.85 -18.33
N ILE A 198 -7.28 13.73 -17.52
CA ILE A 198 -6.74 15.08 -17.31
C ILE A 198 -5.43 15.05 -16.53
N LEU A 199 -5.36 14.32 -15.42
CA LEU A 199 -4.21 14.37 -14.52
C LEU A 199 -2.92 13.80 -15.12
N PRO A 200 -2.93 12.69 -15.89
CA PRO A 200 -1.76 12.25 -16.64
C PRO A 200 -1.23 13.31 -17.60
N ILE A 201 -2.10 13.97 -18.37
CA ILE A 201 -1.69 15.03 -19.31
C ILE A 201 -1.01 16.17 -18.54
N VAL A 202 -1.62 16.62 -17.44
CA VAL A 202 -1.03 17.65 -16.56
C VAL A 202 0.34 17.20 -16.05
N THR A 203 0.47 15.95 -15.62
CA THR A 203 1.73 15.38 -15.11
C THR A 203 2.82 15.37 -16.18
N LEU A 204 2.48 14.95 -17.40
CA LEU A 204 3.41 14.94 -18.53
C LEU A 204 3.84 16.35 -18.92
N ILE A 205 2.93 17.33 -18.91
CA ILE A 205 3.25 18.75 -19.15
C ILE A 205 4.22 19.28 -18.07
N ILE A 206 3.93 19.04 -16.79
CA ILE A 206 4.80 19.48 -15.68
C ILE A 206 6.21 18.88 -15.85
N HIS A 207 6.28 17.60 -16.22
CA HIS A 207 7.55 16.91 -16.39
C HIS A 207 8.34 17.39 -17.61
N TYR A 208 7.68 17.48 -18.77
CA TYR A 208 8.30 17.89 -20.04
C TYR A 208 8.75 19.35 -20.01
N ALA A 209 7.95 20.24 -19.41
CA ALA A 209 8.29 21.65 -19.27
C ALA A 209 9.24 21.93 -18.08
N HIS A 210 9.76 20.90 -17.42
CA HIS A 210 10.63 21.02 -16.24
C HIS A 210 10.05 21.91 -15.11
N LEU A 211 8.72 21.98 -15.01
CA LEU A 211 8.01 22.78 -14.01
C LEU A 211 8.01 22.14 -12.61
N ASN A 212 8.66 20.97 -12.46
CA ASN A 212 8.83 20.25 -11.19
C ASN A 212 9.31 21.19 -10.08
N LYS A 213 10.27 22.09 -10.36
CA LYS A 213 10.81 23.02 -9.35
C LYS A 213 9.76 24.01 -8.83
N VAL A 214 8.90 24.53 -9.71
CA VAL A 214 7.82 25.46 -9.35
C VAL A 214 6.77 24.72 -8.52
N PHE A 215 6.39 23.53 -8.97
CA PHE A 215 5.41 22.69 -8.31
C PHE A 215 5.88 22.25 -6.91
N SER A 216 7.15 21.83 -6.78
CA SER A 216 7.75 21.42 -5.50
C SER A 216 7.89 22.59 -4.51
N ARG A 217 8.11 23.82 -4.98
CA ARG A 217 8.06 25.02 -4.14
C ARG A 217 6.65 25.29 -3.59
N GLY A 218 5.61 25.08 -4.40
CA GLY A 218 4.22 25.15 -3.93
C GLY A 218 3.93 24.11 -2.84
N LEU A 219 4.38 22.87 -3.05
CA LEU A 219 4.26 21.79 -2.06
C LEU A 219 5.01 22.09 -0.77
N SER A 220 6.21 22.67 -0.83
CA SER A 220 6.98 22.96 0.38
C SER A 220 6.33 24.04 1.25
N LEU A 221 5.59 24.99 0.68
CA LEU A 221 4.82 25.96 1.47
C LEU A 221 3.72 25.29 2.30
N ILE A 222 3.21 24.14 1.85
CA ILE A 222 2.14 23.40 2.52
C ILE A 222 2.71 22.33 3.48
N LEU A 223 3.88 21.75 3.16
CA LEU A 223 4.45 20.57 3.83
C LEU A 223 5.66 20.86 4.75
N SER A 224 6.11 22.11 4.88
CA SER A 224 7.34 22.52 5.60
C SER A 224 7.22 22.55 7.13
N SER A 225 6.53 21.58 7.73
CA SER A 225 6.60 21.38 9.19
C SER A 225 7.89 20.69 9.66
N ARG A 226 8.84 20.43 8.75
CA ARG A 226 10.17 19.90 9.07
C ARG A 226 11.14 21.04 9.36
N SER A 227 11.95 20.91 10.41
CA SER A 227 12.93 21.91 10.86
C SER A 227 13.93 22.34 9.77
N ASN A 228 14.13 21.54 8.72
CA ASN A 228 14.94 21.85 7.54
C ASN A 228 14.06 21.87 6.27
N ALA A 229 13.32 22.96 6.07
CA ALA A 229 12.49 23.16 4.88
C ALA A 229 13.32 23.12 3.56
N THR A 230 14.58 23.56 3.60
CA THR A 230 15.51 23.60 2.46
C THR A 230 15.93 22.22 1.98
N GLU A 231 16.28 21.29 2.89
CA GLU A 231 16.61 19.90 2.54
C GLU A 231 15.38 19.14 2.01
N SER A 232 14.21 19.43 2.57
CA SER A 232 12.95 18.83 2.12
C SER A 232 12.61 19.27 0.69
N VAL A 233 12.81 20.57 0.36
CA VAL A 233 12.67 21.08 -1.01
C VAL A 233 13.66 20.42 -1.97
N ALA A 234 14.91 20.24 -1.57
CA ALA A 234 15.92 19.59 -2.40
C ALA A 234 15.51 18.15 -2.76
N LEU A 235 15.01 17.38 -1.78
CA LEU A 235 14.52 16.01 -2.01
C LEU A 235 13.32 15.96 -2.97
N TYR A 236 12.37 16.89 -2.84
CA TYR A 236 11.19 16.94 -3.73
C TYR A 236 11.45 17.61 -5.08
N THR A 237 12.64 18.13 -5.36
CA THR A 237 12.97 18.79 -6.64
C THR A 237 13.80 17.93 -7.58
N GLN A 238 14.28 16.77 -7.12
CA GLN A 238 15.06 15.84 -7.94
C GLN A 238 14.25 15.24 -9.10
N GLY A 239 12.91 15.20 -8.97
CA GLY A 239 12.03 14.63 -9.98
C GLY A 239 12.12 13.10 -10.04
N SER A 240 11.07 12.47 -10.54
CA SER A 240 11.12 11.06 -10.93
C SER A 240 11.79 10.91 -12.30
N SER A 241 12.23 9.71 -12.69
CA SER A 241 12.58 9.50 -14.10
C SER A 241 11.31 9.46 -14.96
N PHE A 242 11.38 10.03 -16.17
CA PHE A 242 10.23 10.11 -17.07
C PHE A 242 9.63 8.74 -17.41
N SER A 243 10.48 7.74 -17.64
CA SER A 243 10.05 6.37 -17.91
C SER A 243 9.27 5.75 -16.74
N VAL A 244 9.71 5.99 -15.50
CA VAL A 244 9.00 5.53 -14.29
C VAL A 244 7.65 6.22 -14.14
N VAL A 245 7.58 7.52 -14.41
CA VAL A 245 6.30 8.26 -14.38
C VAL A 245 5.31 7.69 -15.41
N ILE A 246 5.76 7.40 -16.63
CA ILE A 246 4.91 6.79 -17.67
C ILE A 246 4.40 5.42 -17.23
N LEU A 247 5.28 4.56 -16.70
CA LEU A 247 4.87 3.23 -16.23
C LEU A 247 3.83 3.32 -15.11
N TYR A 248 3.99 4.26 -14.18
CA TYR A 248 2.99 4.50 -13.15
C TYR A 248 1.66 5.00 -13.70
N ILE A 249 1.67 5.95 -14.64
CA ILE A 249 0.47 6.42 -15.32
C ILE A 249 -0.25 5.26 -16.02
N LEU A 250 0.47 4.43 -16.78
CA LEU A 250 -0.11 3.29 -17.48
C LEU A 250 -0.71 2.28 -16.48
N SER A 251 0.02 1.98 -15.40
CA SER A 251 -0.45 1.03 -14.39
C SER A 251 -1.72 1.51 -13.67
N ILE A 252 -1.80 2.79 -13.28
CA ILE A 252 -3.00 3.33 -12.62
C ILE A 252 -4.18 3.44 -13.59
N MET A 253 -3.96 3.74 -14.87
CA MET A 253 -5.00 3.75 -15.89
C MET A 253 -5.61 2.37 -16.11
N ILE A 254 -4.78 1.34 -16.32
CA ILE A 254 -5.26 -0.04 -16.49
C ILE A 254 -5.98 -0.51 -15.21
N SER A 255 -5.38 -0.21 -14.05
CA SER A 255 -5.99 -0.50 -12.74
C SER A 255 -7.35 0.17 -12.58
N TYR A 256 -7.50 1.42 -13.04
CA TYR A 256 -8.75 2.16 -12.95
C TYR A 256 -9.86 1.53 -13.79
N PHE A 257 -9.59 1.20 -15.06
CA PHE A 257 -10.61 0.60 -15.92
C PHE A 257 -11.07 -0.76 -15.39
N MET A 258 -10.13 -1.56 -14.88
CA MET A 258 -10.43 -2.82 -14.22
C MET A 258 -11.25 -2.62 -12.93
N PHE A 259 -10.80 -1.72 -12.05
CA PHE A 259 -11.49 -1.35 -10.82
C PHE A 259 -12.94 -0.92 -11.09
N ARG A 260 -13.12 0.04 -12.01
CA ARG A 260 -14.43 0.58 -12.43
C ARG A 260 -15.37 -0.51 -12.90
N ASN A 261 -14.88 -1.38 -13.79
CA ASN A 261 -15.71 -2.44 -14.37
C ASN A 261 -16.15 -3.46 -13.31
N MET A 262 -15.30 -3.76 -12.33
CA MET A 262 -15.61 -4.71 -11.25
C MET A 262 -16.54 -4.08 -10.21
N ILE A 263 -16.20 -2.90 -9.69
CA ILE A 263 -16.93 -2.27 -8.58
C ILE A 263 -18.39 -1.92 -8.95
N LEU A 264 -18.65 -1.60 -10.22
CA LEU A 264 -20.00 -1.33 -10.72
C LEU A 264 -20.85 -2.60 -10.81
N LYS A 265 -20.24 -3.76 -11.12
CA LYS A 265 -20.92 -5.06 -11.25
C LYS A 265 -21.14 -5.80 -9.94
N LEU A 266 -20.56 -5.33 -8.84
CA LEU A 266 -20.71 -5.95 -7.52
C LEU A 266 -22.09 -5.67 -6.89
N GLU A 267 -23.18 -6.23 -7.40
CA GLU A 267 -24.55 -5.92 -6.95
C GLU A 267 -24.77 -6.18 -5.44
N ASN A 268 -24.37 -7.36 -4.97
CA ASN A 268 -24.55 -7.80 -3.57
C ASN A 268 -23.49 -7.25 -2.59
N TYR A 269 -22.76 -6.21 -2.96
CA TYR A 269 -21.71 -5.62 -2.13
C TYR A 269 -22.16 -4.28 -1.54
N GLU A 270 -22.02 -4.14 -0.22
CA GLU A 270 -22.52 -3.01 0.54
C GLU A 270 -22.03 -1.66 -0.03
N VAL A 271 -22.96 -0.71 -0.20
CA VAL A 271 -22.69 0.61 -0.80
C VAL A 271 -21.58 1.36 -0.06
N LYS A 272 -21.54 1.25 1.28
CA LYS A 272 -20.48 1.89 2.10
C LYS A 272 -19.09 1.34 1.79
N ARG A 273 -18.96 0.03 1.61
CA ARG A 273 -17.68 -0.61 1.26
C ARG A 273 -17.24 -0.16 -0.13
N LYS A 274 -18.16 -0.10 -1.09
CA LYS A 274 -17.90 0.48 -2.42
C LYS A 274 -17.39 1.91 -2.31
N LEU A 275 -18.05 2.72 -1.49
CA LEU A 275 -17.68 4.13 -1.28
C LEU A 275 -16.25 4.28 -0.78
N PHE A 276 -15.88 3.60 0.31
CA PHE A 276 -14.53 3.74 0.86
C PHE A 276 -13.45 3.22 -0.08
N LEU A 277 -13.65 2.06 -0.72
CA LEU A 277 -12.70 1.54 -1.71
C LEU A 277 -12.56 2.47 -2.92
N THR A 278 -13.66 3.04 -3.40
CA THR A 278 -13.64 4.04 -4.49
C THR A 278 -12.89 5.30 -4.06
N SER A 279 -13.05 5.71 -2.80
CA SER A 279 -12.39 6.91 -2.25
C SER A 279 -10.88 6.72 -2.11
N VAL A 280 -10.44 5.55 -1.63
CA VAL A 280 -9.00 5.19 -1.61
C VAL A 280 -8.44 5.19 -3.03
N PHE A 281 -9.16 4.61 -3.99
CA PHE A 281 -8.70 4.59 -5.37
C PHE A 281 -8.60 6.00 -5.97
N LEU A 282 -9.59 6.86 -5.69
CA LEU A 282 -9.59 8.26 -6.10
C LEU A 282 -8.38 9.02 -5.55
N ILE A 283 -7.98 8.78 -4.30
CA ILE A 283 -6.78 9.39 -3.70
C ILE A 283 -5.54 9.08 -4.55
N GLY A 284 -5.34 7.84 -5.00
CA GLY A 284 -4.20 7.55 -5.88
C GLY A 284 -4.32 8.10 -7.30
N ILE A 285 -5.53 8.41 -7.79
CA ILE A 285 -5.69 9.19 -9.03
C ILE A 285 -5.28 10.64 -8.80
N LEU A 286 -5.72 11.24 -7.69
CA LEU A 286 -5.38 12.62 -7.32
C LEU A 286 -3.88 12.81 -7.07
N SER A 287 -3.14 11.74 -6.72
CA SER A 287 -1.69 11.80 -6.55
C SER A 287 -0.88 11.72 -7.84
N ILE A 288 -1.50 11.44 -9.00
CA ILE A 288 -0.77 11.31 -10.28
C ILE A 288 0.12 12.54 -10.58
N PRO A 289 -0.35 13.80 -10.43
CA PRO A 289 0.49 14.99 -10.64
C PRO A 289 1.70 15.06 -9.70
N LEU A 290 1.58 14.50 -8.50
CA LEU A 290 2.66 14.51 -7.51
C LEU A 290 3.86 13.65 -7.95
N LEU A 291 3.65 12.66 -8.82
CA LEU A 291 4.74 11.85 -9.38
C LEU A 291 5.77 12.66 -10.18
N ALA A 292 5.35 13.78 -10.77
CA ALA A 292 6.27 14.67 -11.47
C ALA A 292 7.27 15.31 -10.49
N SER A 293 6.86 15.53 -9.25
CA SER A 293 7.68 16.11 -8.17
C SER A 293 8.67 15.09 -7.59
N SER A 294 8.17 13.93 -7.14
CA SER A 294 8.99 12.90 -6.51
C SER A 294 8.39 11.51 -6.68
N SER A 295 9.26 10.50 -6.78
CA SER A 295 8.85 9.10 -6.84
C SER A 295 8.23 8.63 -5.52
N ASP A 296 8.48 9.33 -4.40
CA ASP A 296 7.89 8.99 -3.11
C ASP A 296 6.35 9.01 -3.11
N PHE A 297 5.73 9.74 -4.05
CA PHE A 297 4.29 9.81 -4.17
C PHE A 297 3.65 8.58 -4.81
N GLU A 298 4.44 7.66 -5.37
CA GLU A 298 3.99 6.36 -5.86
C GLU A 298 3.27 5.52 -4.78
N ARG A 299 3.57 5.78 -3.50
CA ARG A 299 2.95 5.14 -2.33
C ARG A 299 1.41 5.28 -2.36
N PHE A 300 0.88 6.37 -2.93
CA PHE A 300 -0.56 6.56 -3.06
C PHE A 300 -1.17 5.70 -4.17
N ILE A 301 -0.45 5.52 -5.29
CA ILE A 301 -0.85 4.61 -6.38
C ILE A 301 -0.85 3.17 -5.89
N ARG A 302 0.18 2.80 -5.11
CA ARG A 302 0.27 1.51 -4.42
C ARG A 302 -0.97 1.24 -3.55
N ASN A 303 -1.39 2.22 -2.76
CA ASN A 303 -2.57 2.11 -1.92
C ASN A 303 -3.88 2.02 -2.73
N SER A 304 -3.94 2.62 -3.92
CA SER A 304 -5.06 2.40 -4.86
C SER A 304 -5.08 0.98 -5.42
N ILE A 305 -3.91 0.39 -5.70
CA ILE A 305 -3.81 -1.00 -6.15
C ILE A 305 -4.26 -1.96 -5.03
N PHE A 306 -3.97 -1.66 -3.77
CA PHE A 306 -4.53 -2.40 -2.64
C PHE A 306 -6.08 -2.42 -2.67
N ALA A 307 -6.72 -1.28 -2.92
CA ALA A 307 -8.17 -1.20 -3.08
C ALA A 307 -8.66 -2.04 -4.28
N LEU A 308 -7.93 -2.02 -5.40
CA LEU A 308 -8.20 -2.91 -6.54
C LEU A 308 -8.09 -4.39 -6.17
N ILE A 309 -7.08 -4.81 -5.42
CA ILE A 309 -6.91 -6.21 -5.01
C ILE A 309 -8.09 -6.67 -4.15
N ILE A 310 -8.60 -5.81 -3.27
CA ILE A 310 -9.83 -6.10 -2.50
C ILE A 310 -11.02 -6.28 -3.45
N VAL A 311 -11.27 -5.31 -4.33
CA VAL A 311 -12.40 -5.37 -5.28
C VAL A 311 -12.31 -6.60 -6.17
N PHE A 312 -11.11 -6.90 -6.68
CA PHE A 312 -10.85 -8.09 -7.47
C PHE A 312 -11.14 -9.36 -6.68
N SER A 313 -10.65 -9.46 -5.44
CA SER A 313 -10.86 -10.64 -4.59
C SER A 313 -12.34 -10.93 -4.34
N VAL A 314 -13.15 -9.87 -4.14
CA VAL A 314 -14.61 -9.96 -3.98
C VAL A 314 -15.28 -10.33 -5.30
N TYR A 315 -14.93 -9.65 -6.38
CA TYR A 315 -15.52 -9.86 -7.71
C TYR A 315 -15.27 -11.26 -8.26
N MET A 316 -14.05 -11.77 -8.09
CA MET A 316 -13.68 -13.12 -8.50
C MET A 316 -14.42 -14.19 -7.70
N PHE A 317 -14.66 -13.95 -6.41
CA PHE A 317 -15.47 -14.85 -5.59
C PHE A 317 -16.93 -14.90 -6.09
N GLN A 318 -17.49 -13.76 -6.52
CA GLN A 318 -18.84 -13.71 -7.09
C GLN A 318 -18.93 -14.37 -8.48
N LEU A 319 -18.02 -14.05 -9.41
CA LEU A 319 -18.03 -14.61 -10.77
C LEU A 319 -17.92 -16.14 -10.80
N LYS A 320 -17.12 -16.71 -9.89
CA LYS A 320 -16.97 -18.16 -9.82
C LYS A 320 -18.22 -18.88 -9.38
N LYS A 321 -18.99 -18.26 -8.47
CA LYS A 321 -20.31 -18.79 -8.08
C LYS A 321 -21.27 -18.88 -9.28
N ILE A 322 -21.07 -18.04 -10.29
CA ILE A 322 -21.89 -17.95 -11.50
C ILE A 322 -21.34 -18.86 -12.64
N GLY A 323 -20.10 -19.37 -12.52
CA GLY A 323 -19.50 -20.26 -13.53
C GLY A 323 -19.03 -19.58 -14.83
N SER A 324 -18.82 -18.26 -14.83
CA SER A 324 -18.47 -17.51 -16.05
C SER A 324 -16.98 -17.50 -16.38
N ASN A 325 -16.59 -17.90 -17.60
CA ASN A 325 -15.19 -17.89 -18.11
C ASN A 325 -14.51 -16.49 -18.14
N VAL A 326 -15.26 -15.42 -17.89
CA VAL A 326 -14.75 -14.04 -17.74
C VAL A 326 -13.68 -13.94 -16.65
N TRP A 327 -13.64 -14.89 -15.72
CA TRP A 327 -12.66 -14.97 -14.65
C TRP A 327 -11.20 -15.06 -15.17
N ILE A 328 -10.94 -15.80 -16.27
CA ILE A 328 -9.59 -15.98 -16.84
C ILE A 328 -9.04 -14.66 -17.40
N LYS A 329 -9.87 -13.94 -18.18
CA LYS A 329 -9.51 -12.64 -18.76
C LYS A 329 -9.08 -11.64 -17.68
N ASN A 330 -9.80 -11.60 -16.56
CA ASN A 330 -9.50 -10.68 -15.46
C ASN A 330 -8.20 -11.02 -14.73
N TRP A 331 -7.84 -12.30 -14.62
CA TRP A 331 -6.51 -12.69 -14.12
C TRP A 331 -5.39 -12.26 -15.05
N GLY A 332 -5.55 -12.40 -16.36
CA GLY A 332 -4.58 -11.90 -17.33
C GLY A 332 -4.31 -10.41 -17.15
N ILE A 333 -5.37 -9.59 -17.03
CA ILE A 333 -5.23 -8.14 -16.78
C ILE A 333 -4.56 -7.88 -15.42
N MET A 334 -4.93 -8.61 -14.36
CA MET A 334 -4.30 -8.47 -13.05
C MET A 334 -2.80 -8.75 -13.12
N VAL A 335 -2.39 -9.82 -13.80
CA VAL A 335 -0.96 -10.14 -14.00
C VAL A 335 -0.25 -9.02 -14.75
N CYS A 336 -0.85 -8.47 -15.81
CA CYS A 336 -0.28 -7.31 -16.52
C CYS A 336 -0.09 -6.10 -15.59
N ILE A 337 -1.07 -5.79 -14.72
CA ILE A 337 -0.95 -4.71 -13.73
C ILE A 337 0.20 -5.01 -12.77
N LEU A 338 0.27 -6.22 -12.22
CA LEU A 338 1.33 -6.60 -11.28
C LEU A 338 2.72 -6.50 -11.93
N ILE A 339 2.87 -6.92 -13.19
CA ILE A 339 4.12 -6.77 -13.94
C ILE A 339 4.46 -5.29 -14.12
N LEU A 340 3.52 -4.47 -14.57
CA LEU A 340 3.77 -3.04 -14.81
C LEU A 340 4.15 -2.30 -13.53
N VAL A 341 3.48 -2.60 -12.41
CA VAL A 341 3.76 -1.88 -11.17
C VAL A 341 5.07 -2.36 -10.55
N THR A 342 5.34 -3.67 -10.58
CA THR A 342 6.63 -4.19 -10.12
C THR A 342 7.78 -3.69 -10.99
N SER A 343 7.61 -3.56 -12.31
CA SER A 343 8.62 -3.02 -13.22
C SER A 343 8.79 -1.50 -13.13
N SER A 344 7.72 -0.76 -12.80
CA SER A 344 7.80 0.68 -12.54
C SER A 344 8.66 1.01 -11.32
N TRP A 345 8.80 0.05 -10.41
CA TRP A 345 9.65 0.21 -9.25
C TRP A 345 11.09 -0.20 -9.52
N LYS A 346 12.01 0.42 -8.78
CA LYS A 346 13.44 0.04 -8.74
C LYS A 346 13.67 -1.40 -8.22
N TYR A 347 12.63 -2.22 -8.04
CA TYR A 347 12.74 -3.66 -7.79
C TYR A 347 13.65 -4.38 -8.76
N TRP A 348 13.65 -3.93 -10.02
CA TRP A 348 14.43 -4.54 -11.09
C TRP A 348 15.67 -3.73 -11.44
N ASP A 349 15.93 -2.65 -10.71
CA ASP A 349 17.19 -1.93 -10.82
C ASP A 349 18.33 -2.87 -10.39
N THR A 350 19.35 -2.99 -11.23
CA THR A 350 20.53 -3.82 -10.98
C THR A 350 21.52 -3.15 -10.03
N SER A 351 21.24 -1.90 -9.63
CA SER A 351 22.02 -1.18 -8.63
C SER A 351 22.09 -1.93 -7.29
N VAL A 352 23.11 -1.59 -6.50
CA VAL A 352 23.35 -2.17 -5.16
C VAL A 352 22.11 -2.02 -4.27
N THR A 353 21.29 -0.99 -4.48
CA THR A 353 20.05 -0.75 -3.72
C THR A 353 18.79 -1.44 -4.28
N GLY A 354 18.91 -2.23 -5.36
CA GLY A 354 17.79 -2.80 -6.11
C GLY A 354 17.63 -4.33 -5.99
N ARG A 355 17.37 -5.00 -7.12
CA ARG A 355 16.98 -6.42 -7.27
C ARG A 355 17.91 -7.40 -6.55
N ASN A 356 19.21 -7.10 -6.57
CA ASN A 356 20.26 -8.01 -6.16
C ASN A 356 20.30 -8.27 -4.65
N GLN A 357 19.62 -7.44 -3.86
CA GLN A 357 19.53 -7.63 -2.41
C GLN A 357 18.16 -8.18 -1.98
N PHE A 358 17.06 -7.67 -2.53
CA PHE A 358 15.72 -7.98 -2.01
C PHE A 358 15.19 -9.38 -2.34
N LEU A 359 15.32 -9.79 -3.61
CA LEU A 359 14.77 -11.07 -4.06
C LEU A 359 15.46 -12.28 -3.38
N PRO A 360 16.80 -12.30 -3.24
CA PRO A 360 17.49 -13.36 -2.48
C PRO A 360 17.08 -13.42 -1.01
N TYR A 361 16.87 -12.28 -0.35
CA TYR A 361 16.45 -12.23 1.05
C TYR A 361 15.06 -12.85 1.26
N ILE A 362 14.09 -12.52 0.40
CA ILE A 362 12.70 -13.00 0.56
C ILE A 362 12.57 -14.47 0.19
N ILE A 363 13.30 -14.93 -0.84
CA ILE A 363 13.28 -16.34 -1.19
C ILE A 363 14.18 -17.17 -0.25
N LYS A 364 15.06 -16.49 0.51
CA LYS A 364 16.09 -17.09 1.38
C LYS A 364 16.98 -18.08 0.62
N ILE A 365 17.41 -17.70 -0.59
CA ILE A 365 18.20 -18.57 -1.49
C ILE A 365 19.71 -18.43 -1.29
N LYS A 366 20.20 -17.37 -0.61
CA LYS A 366 21.63 -17.18 -0.34
C LYS A 366 21.89 -16.70 1.09
N ASN A 367 23.03 -17.09 1.63
CA ASN A 367 23.50 -16.68 2.94
C ASN A 367 23.83 -15.18 2.89
N PRO A 368 23.31 -14.35 3.81
CA PRO A 368 23.55 -12.89 3.81
C PRO A 368 25.02 -12.49 4.06
N ASN A 369 25.89 -13.45 4.38
CA ASN A 369 27.33 -13.24 4.58
C ASN A 369 28.17 -13.47 3.30
N ASP A 370 27.55 -13.88 2.19
CA ASP A 370 28.23 -14.14 0.91
C ASP A 370 28.04 -12.97 -0.11
N LEU A 371 27.79 -11.75 0.39
CA LEU A 371 27.60 -10.52 -0.41
C LEU A 371 28.59 -9.43 -0.06
#